data_AF-A0A7V9FP51-F1
#
_entry.id   AF-A0A7V9FP51-F1
#
_cell.length_a   1.000
_cell.length_b   1.000
_cell.length_c   1.000
_cell.angle_alpha   90.00
_cell.angle_beta   90.00
_cell.angle_gamma   90.00
#
_symmetry.space_group_name_H-M   'P 1'
#
loop_
_entity.id
_entity.type
_entity.pdbx_description
1 polymer ?
#
loop_
_entity_poly.entity_id
_entity_poly.type
_entity_poly.pdbx_seq_one_letter_code
_entity_poly.pdbx_strand_id
1 'polypeptide(L)'
;MDTFVCSVIPNWYACGMVKRTSLNLDLDLVAEAREVLGSNGTTDTVHRALEEVVRREKLRRLAERTFDDLTPEALERLRATRTW
;
A
#
# COMPACT_ATOMS: atom_id res chain seq x y z
N MET A 1 -20.03 -23.29 -21.13
CA MET A 1 -20.80 -22.50 -20.15
C MET A 1 -20.03 -22.63 -18.86
N ASP A 2 -19.20 -21.68 -18.45
CA ASP A 2 -19.59 -20.31 -18.14
C ASP A 2 -18.85 -19.22 -18.93
N THR A 3 -19.64 -18.36 -19.55
CA THR A 3 -19.26 -17.10 -20.19
C THR A 3 -19.16 -16.00 -19.12
N PHE A 4 -17.95 -15.53 -18.81
CA PHE A 4 -17.80 -14.21 -18.20
C PHE A 4 -17.81 -13.15 -19.31
N VAL A 5 -19.01 -12.62 -19.54
CA VAL A 5 -19.20 -11.40 -20.33
C VAL A 5 -18.83 -10.23 -19.42
N CYS A 6 -17.75 -9.52 -19.76
CA CYS A 6 -17.60 -8.12 -19.39
C CYS A 6 -17.20 -7.36 -20.66
N SER A 7 -18.22 -6.82 -21.30
CA SER A 7 -18.17 -5.99 -22.49
C SER A 7 -18.24 -4.52 -22.04
N VAL A 8 -17.21 -3.75 -22.41
CA VAL A 8 -17.12 -2.27 -22.42
C VAL A 8 -17.10 -1.51 -21.08
N ILE A 9 -15.92 -1.41 -20.44
CA ILE A 9 -15.53 -0.27 -19.58
C ILE A 9 -14.05 0.07 -19.87
N PRO A 10 -13.64 1.36 -19.97
CA PRO A 10 -12.27 1.75 -20.32
C PRO A 10 -11.26 1.26 -19.29
N ASN A 11 -10.13 0.78 -19.81
CA ASN A 11 -9.07 0.02 -19.17
C ASN A 11 -8.15 0.94 -18.27
N TRP A 12 -7.35 0.33 -17.39
CA TRP A 12 -5.90 0.58 -17.13
C TRP A 12 -5.28 1.95 -16.74
N TYR A 13 -4.34 2.11 -15.79
CA TYR A 13 -3.39 1.19 -15.11
C TYR A 13 -3.29 1.52 -13.61
N ALA A 14 -3.53 0.56 -12.71
CA ALA A 14 -2.99 0.48 -11.34
C ALA A 14 -3.64 -0.64 -10.50
N CYS A 15 -4.53 -1.46 -11.06
CA CYS A 15 -4.78 -2.78 -10.45
C CYS A 15 -3.49 -3.58 -10.64
N GLY A 16 -2.58 -3.48 -9.67
CA GLY A 16 -1.26 -4.10 -9.71
C GLY A 16 -1.41 -5.55 -10.13
N MET A 17 -0.56 -6.03 -11.04
CA MET A 17 -0.64 -7.40 -11.54
C MET A 17 -0.46 -8.39 -10.39
N VAL A 18 -1.55 -8.79 -9.75
CA VAL A 18 -1.55 -9.88 -8.76
C VAL A 18 -1.34 -11.16 -9.54
N LYS A 19 -0.13 -11.69 -9.46
CA LYS A 19 0.23 -12.96 -10.10
C LYS A 19 0.07 -14.09 -9.08
N ARG A 20 -0.56 -15.19 -9.51
CA ARG A 20 -0.55 -16.43 -8.74
C ARG A 20 0.87 -16.98 -8.75
N THR A 21 1.42 -17.19 -7.56
CA THR A 21 2.77 -17.73 -7.37
C THR A 21 2.71 -18.92 -6.42
N SER A 22 3.48 -19.96 -6.72
CA SER A 22 3.73 -21.05 -5.78
C SER A 22 4.93 -20.67 -4.91
N LEU A 23 4.74 -20.58 -3.60
CA LEU A 23 5.76 -20.24 -2.62
C LEU A 23 5.53 -21.10 -1.37
N ASN A 24 6.61 -21.58 -0.76
CA ASN A 24 6.54 -22.27 0.53
C ASN A 24 6.38 -21.23 1.64
N LEU A 25 5.37 -21.39 2.48
CA LEU A 25 5.08 -20.52 3.61
C LEU A 25 5.13 -21.33 4.90
N ASP A 26 5.72 -20.75 5.93
CA ASP A 26 5.56 -21.24 7.29
C ASP A 26 4.13 -20.93 7.76
N LEU A 27 3.31 -21.96 7.92
CA LEU A 27 1.89 -21.81 8.23
C LEU A 27 1.66 -21.35 9.68
N ASP A 28 2.58 -21.65 10.59
CA ASP A 28 2.48 -21.21 11.98
C ASP A 28 2.75 -19.70 12.06
N LEU A 29 3.77 -19.22 11.34
CA LEU A 29 4.04 -17.79 11.23
C LEU A 29 2.89 -17.03 10.54
N VAL A 30 2.29 -17.63 9.50
CA VAL A 30 1.11 -17.03 8.85
C VAL A 30 -0.08 -16.99 9.81
N ALA A 31 -0.27 -18.02 10.63
CA ALA A 31 -1.33 -18.02 11.64
C ALA A 31 -1.11 -16.92 12.67
N GLU A 32 0.11 -16.77 13.19
CA GLU A 32 0.45 -15.68 14.12
C GLU A 32 0.23 -14.31 13.49
N ALA A 33 0.74 -14.11 12.27
CA ALA A 33 0.55 -12.86 11.54
C ALA A 33 -0.94 -12.55 11.30
N ARG A 34 -1.76 -13.59 11.07
CA ARG A 34 -3.20 -13.45 10.89
C ARG A 34 -3.88 -12.90 12.14
N GLU A 35 -3.54 -13.44 13.32
CA GLU A 35 -4.09 -12.97 14.59
C GLU A 35 -3.65 -11.53 14.89
N VAL A 36 -2.37 -11.21 14.64
CA VAL A 36 -1.81 -9.87 14.88
C VAL A 36 -2.41 -8.82 13.94
N LEU A 37 -2.60 -9.16 12.66
CA LEU A 37 -3.09 -8.22 11.64
C LEU A 37 -4.61 -8.20 11.54
N GLY A 38 -5.32 -9.18 12.13
CA GLY A 38 -6.75 -9.37 11.97
C GLY A 38 -7.13 -9.58 10.50
N SER A 39 -6.38 -10.42 9.79
CA SER A 39 -6.56 -10.71 8.35
C SER A 39 -7.35 -11.99 8.11
N ASN A 40 -7.90 -12.14 6.90
CA ASN A 40 -8.74 -13.27 6.52
C ASN A 40 -8.04 -14.18 5.49
N GLY A 41 -7.40 -15.24 6.00
CA GLY A 41 -6.72 -16.25 5.19
C GLY A 41 -5.31 -15.82 4.74
N THR A 42 -4.57 -16.77 4.15
CA THR A 42 -3.14 -16.61 3.86
C THR A 42 -2.85 -15.46 2.90
N THR A 43 -3.61 -15.35 1.80
CA THR A 43 -3.39 -14.32 0.79
C THR A 43 -3.58 -12.91 1.34
N ASP A 44 -4.66 -12.66 2.09
CA ASP A 44 -4.90 -11.36 2.73
C ASP A 44 -3.81 -11.03 3.75
N THR A 45 -3.43 -12.02 4.55
CA THR A 45 -2.36 -11.90 5.56
C THR A 45 -1.04 -11.49 4.92
N VAL A 46 -0.64 -12.14 3.82
CA VAL A 46 0.60 -11.81 3.11
C VAL A 46 0.56 -10.40 2.53
N HIS A 47 -0.55 -10.00 1.88
CA HIS A 47 -0.68 -8.65 1.34
C HIS A 47 -0.61 -7.59 2.44
N ARG A 48 -1.37 -7.76 3.53
CA ARG A 48 -1.40 -6.81 4.65
C ARG A 48 -0.04 -6.72 5.37
N ALA A 49 0.66 -7.85 5.52
CA ALA A 49 2.01 -7.85 6.08
C ALA A 49 2.98 -7.03 5.20
N LEU A 50 2.95 -7.22 3.87
CA LEU A 50 3.79 -6.47 2.94
C LEU A 50 3.45 -4.97 2.94
N GLU A 51 2.17 -4.62 2.93
CA GLU A 51 1.71 -3.23 3.01
C GLU A 51 2.20 -2.56 4.30
N GLU A 52 2.10 -3.25 5.43
CA GLU A 52 2.51 -2.72 6.73
C GLU A 52 4.03 -2.50 6.79
N VAL A 53 4.84 -3.39 6.22
CA VAL A 53 6.31 -3.19 6.11
C VAL A 53 6.62 -1.95 5.27
N VAL A 54 5.98 -1.81 4.11
CA VAL A 54 6.17 -0.64 3.24
C VAL A 54 5.75 0.65 3.94
N ARG A 55 4.61 0.63 4.64
CA ARG A 55 4.09 1.78 5.39
C ARG A 55 5.05 2.20 6.49
N ARG A 56 5.51 1.26 7.31
CA ARG A 56 6.46 1.52 8.40
C ARG A 56 7.76 2.12 7.90
N GLU A 57 8.32 1.57 6.83
CA GLU A 57 9.57 2.07 6.26
C GLU A 57 9.40 3.47 5.65
N LYS A 58 8.28 3.75 4.97
CA LYS A 58 7.97 5.09 4.47
C LYS A 58 7.84 6.11 5.60
N LEU A 59 7.15 5.74 6.69
CA LEU A 59 7.01 6.61 7.86
C LEU A 59 8.35 6.84 8.56
N ARG A 60 9.18 5.81 8.71
CA ARG A 60 10.53 5.93 9.26
C ARG A 60 11.37 6.93 8.45
N ARG A 61 11.43 6.74 7.13
CA ARG A 61 12.14 7.66 6.22
C ARG A 61 11.60 9.07 6.25
N LEU A 62 10.29 9.24 6.41
CA LEU A 62 9.67 10.56 6.51
C LEU A 62 10.06 11.24 7.83
N ALA A 63 10.05 10.51 8.94
CA ALA A 63 10.45 11.03 10.24
C ALA A 63 11.93 11.43 10.30
N GLU A 64 12.79 10.75 9.53
CA GLU A 64 14.22 11.06 9.40
C GLU A 64 14.50 12.28 8.48
N ARG A 65 13.51 12.77 7.73
CA ARG A 65 13.70 13.93 6.84
C ARG A 65 13.60 15.23 7.62
N THR A 66 14.62 16.06 7.45
CA THR A 66 14.58 17.47 7.87
C THR A 66 14.05 18.34 6.73
N PHE A 67 13.32 19.39 7.09
CA PHE A 67 12.73 20.35 6.15
C PHE A 67 13.27 21.76 6.44
N ASP A 68 14.59 21.91 6.40
CA ASP A 68 15.27 23.15 6.78
C ASP A 68 14.86 24.35 5.92
N ASP A 69 14.56 24.12 4.64
CA ASP A 69 14.12 25.15 3.70
C ASP A 69 12.63 25.51 3.82
N LEU A 70 11.89 24.82 4.70
CA LEU A 70 10.44 24.96 4.86
C LEU A 70 10.14 25.99 5.96
N THR A 71 10.64 27.21 5.76
CA THR A 71 10.42 28.34 6.66
C THR A 71 8.94 28.78 6.66
N PRO A 72 8.47 29.50 7.68
CA PRO A 72 7.11 30.04 7.70
C PRO A 72 6.74 30.84 6.43
N GLU A 73 7.66 31.65 5.92
CA GLU A 73 7.46 32.46 4.71
C GLU A 73 7.41 31.58 3.45
N ALA A 74 8.22 30.52 3.38
CA ALA A 74 8.16 29.54 2.30
C ALA A 74 6.83 28.77 2.32
N LEU A 75 6.35 28.41 3.51
CA LEU A 75 5.08 27.73 3.71
C LEU A 75 3.89 28.62 3.31
N GLU A 76 3.91 29.91 3.65
CA GLU A 76 2.89 30.87 3.22
C GLU A 76 2.84 31.00 1.69
N ARG A 77 4.00 31.09 1.03
CA ARG A 77 4.07 31.13 -0.45
C ARG A 77 3.46 29.88 -1.08
N LEU A 78 3.81 28.69 -0.58
CA LEU A 78 3.25 27.42 -1.08
C LEU A 78 1.72 27.34 -0.91
N ARG A 79 1.18 27.88 0.18
CA ARG A 79 -0.26 27.89 0.43
C ARG A 79 -1.00 28.88 -0.48
N ALA A 80 -0.41 30.04 -0.75
CA ALA A 80 -0.99 31.06 -1.63
C ALA A 80 -1.16 30.59 -3.08
N THR A 81 -0.27 29.71 -3.58
CA THR A 81 -0.38 29.11 -4.92
C THR A 81 -1.60 28.17 -5.07
N ARG A 82 -2.20 27.71 -3.97
CA ARG A 82 -3.27 26.72 -3.96
C ARG A 82 -4.68 27.31 -3.76
N THR A 83 -4.81 28.63 -3.79
CA THR A 83 -6.11 29.31 -3.88
C THR A 83 -6.44 29.57 -5.35
N TRP A 84 -7.25 28.67 -5.92
CA TRP A 84 -8.02 28.86 -7.16
C TRP A 84 -9.49 28.97 -6.81
#